data_AF-A0A1E1W5B9-F1
#
_entry.id   AF-A0A1E1W5B9-F1
#
_cell.length_a   1.000
_cell.length_b   1.000
_cell.length_c   1.000
_cell.angle_alpha   90.00
_cell.angle_beta   90.00
_cell.angle_gamma   90.00
#
_symmetry.space_group_name_H-M   'P 1'
#
loop_
_entity.id
_entity.type
_entity.pdbx_description
1 polymer ?
#
loop_
_entity_poly.entity_id
_entity_poly.type
_entity_poly.pdbx_seq_one_letter_code
_entity_poly.pdbx_strand_id
1 'polypeptide(L)'
;MSLGGGQNPEGPNAGGIFVQFNQDCTSLVAGSSSGYHLFALTADDGLEEIYASRSGQDTCLVDRLFSSSLVAVVTVAAPRKLIVCHYKKGTEICNYSYSNTILAVKLNRSVSSELRASE
;
A
#
# COMPACT_ATOMS: atom_id res chain seq x y z
N MET A 1 -37.78 -18.93 -6.04
CA MET A 1 -36.48 -19.20 -6.68
C MET A 1 -36.36 -18.30 -7.90
N SER A 2 -35.19 -17.67 -8.09
CA SER A 2 -34.82 -16.70 -9.13
C SER A 2 -34.86 -15.22 -8.75
N LEU A 3 -34.12 -14.45 -9.56
CA LEU A 3 -33.49 -13.13 -9.43
C LEU A 3 -32.11 -13.22 -8.76
N GLY A 4 -30.97 -13.20 -9.47
CA GLY A 4 -30.64 -12.54 -10.73
C GLY A 4 -29.73 -11.35 -10.42
N GLY A 5 -28.46 -11.42 -10.85
CA GLY A 5 -27.51 -10.33 -10.64
C GLY A 5 -26.07 -10.80 -10.80
N GLY A 6 -25.62 -10.96 -12.04
CA GLY A 6 -24.19 -11.13 -12.34
C GLY A 6 -23.42 -9.88 -11.90
N GLN A 7 -22.44 -10.06 -11.03
CA GLN A 7 -21.38 -9.09 -10.80
C GLN A 7 -20.13 -9.64 -11.45
N ASN A 8 -19.84 -9.10 -12.62
CA ASN A 8 -18.60 -9.27 -13.35
C ASN A 8 -17.52 -8.43 -12.63
N PRO A 9 -16.45 -9.01 -12.03
CA PRO A 9 -15.40 -8.21 -11.43
C PRO A 9 -14.29 -7.99 -12.47
N GLU A 10 -14.57 -7.21 -13.52
CA GLU A 10 -13.53 -6.76 -14.46
C GLU A 10 -12.87 -5.47 -13.95
N GLY A 11 -12.18 -5.60 -12.81
CA GLY A 11 -11.17 -4.67 -12.35
C GLY A 11 -10.02 -5.49 -11.74
N PRO A 12 -8.75 -5.16 -11.99
CA PRO A 12 -7.62 -6.07 -11.74
C PRO A 12 -7.35 -6.42 -10.27
N ASN A 13 -8.20 -6.03 -9.32
CA ASN A 13 -8.01 -6.28 -7.88
C ASN A 13 -9.34 -6.40 -7.10
N ALA A 14 -10.29 -7.19 -7.60
CA ALA A 14 -11.42 -7.64 -6.78
C ALA A 14 -10.95 -8.75 -5.80
N GLY A 15 -10.27 -8.37 -4.72
CA GLY A 15 -9.85 -9.28 -3.64
C GLY A 15 -8.47 -9.95 -3.82
N GLY A 16 -7.60 -9.38 -4.67
CA GLY A 16 -6.24 -9.87 -4.87
C GLY A 16 -5.30 -9.54 -3.71
N ILE A 17 -4.34 -10.43 -3.46
CA ILE A 17 -3.17 -10.15 -2.60
C ILE A 17 -2.08 -9.54 -3.48
N PHE A 18 -1.46 -8.46 -3.04
CA PHE A 18 -0.26 -7.92 -3.68
C PHE A 18 0.94 -7.99 -2.76
N VAL A 19 2.13 -8.13 -3.34
CA VAL A 19 3.40 -8.15 -2.61
C VAL A 19 4.38 -7.21 -3.28
N GLN A 20 5.13 -6.44 -2.49
CA GLN A 20 6.12 -5.50 -2.99
C GLN A 20 7.33 -5.43 -2.07
N PHE A 21 8.52 -5.65 -2.63
CA PHE A 21 9.77 -5.34 -1.93
C PHE A 21 9.98 -3.83 -1.81
N ASN A 22 10.62 -3.44 -0.72
CA ASN A 22 11.19 -2.10 -0.61
C ASN A 22 12.41 -1.95 -1.55
N GLN A 23 12.96 -0.74 -1.60
CA GLN A 23 13.95 -0.30 -2.58
C GLN A 23 15.29 -1.04 -2.48
N ASP A 24 15.66 -1.55 -1.30
CA ASP A 24 16.92 -2.27 -1.04
C ASP A 24 16.71 -3.77 -0.83
N CYS A 25 15.51 -4.28 -1.10
CA CYS A 25 15.15 -5.70 -0.95
C CYS A 25 15.43 -6.27 0.44
N THR A 26 15.30 -5.46 1.50
CA THR A 26 15.45 -5.91 2.90
C THR A 26 14.11 -6.10 3.63
N SER A 27 13.02 -5.69 3.00
CA SER A 27 11.68 -5.91 3.52
C SER A 27 10.66 -5.98 2.39
N LEU A 28 9.50 -6.55 2.68
CA LEU A 28 8.38 -6.59 1.77
C LEU A 28 7.09 -6.17 2.47
N VAL A 29 6.17 -5.68 1.66
CA VAL A 29 4.79 -5.41 2.04
C VAL A 29 3.91 -6.47 1.41
N ALA A 30 2.96 -7.01 2.15
CA ALA A 30 1.86 -7.79 1.62
C ALA A 30 0.55 -7.07 1.90
N GLY A 31 -0.22 -6.72 0.87
CA GLY A 31 -1.53 -6.10 1.03
C GLY A 31 -2.66 -7.03 0.57
N SER A 32 -3.80 -6.88 1.22
CA SER A 32 -5.02 -7.65 1.00
C SER A 32 -6.26 -6.79 1.25
N SER A 33 -7.44 -7.40 1.12
CA SER A 33 -8.71 -6.77 1.53
C SER A 33 -8.80 -6.49 3.03
N SER A 34 -7.97 -7.11 3.87
CA SER A 34 -7.98 -6.86 5.32
C SER A 34 -6.93 -5.82 5.77
N GLY A 35 -6.20 -5.20 4.85
CA GLY A 35 -5.16 -4.23 5.15
C GLY A 35 -3.82 -4.61 4.55
N TYR A 36 -2.74 -4.33 5.28
CA TYR A 36 -1.39 -4.67 4.84
C TYR A 36 -0.51 -5.10 6.01
N HIS A 37 0.50 -5.90 5.68
CA HIS A 37 1.51 -6.43 6.58
C HIS A 37 2.89 -6.01 6.08
N LEU A 38 3.79 -5.64 6.99
CA LEU A 38 5.18 -5.36 6.71
C LEU A 38 6.03 -6.50 7.28
N PHE A 39 6.92 -7.03 6.45
CA PHE A 39 7.85 -8.07 6.84
C PHE A 39 9.29 -7.62 6.59
N ALA A 40 10.17 -7.81 7.56
CA ALA A 40 11.61 -7.71 7.37
C ALA A 40 12.18 -9.07 6.94
N LEU A 41 13.15 -9.06 6.03
CA LEU A 41 13.94 -10.23 5.72
C LEU A 41 15.09 -10.34 6.73
N THR A 42 15.27 -11.52 7.30
CA THR A 42 16.35 -11.81 8.25
C THR A 42 17.59 -12.32 7.53
N ALA A 43 18.75 -12.31 8.21
CA ALA A 43 20.03 -12.72 7.61
C ALA A 43 20.10 -14.21 7.26
N ASP A 44 19.20 -15.02 7.81
CA ASP A 44 19.02 -16.46 7.58
C ASP A 44 17.86 -16.76 6.62
N ASP A 45 17.54 -15.83 5.71
CA ASP A 45 16.47 -15.94 4.71
C ASP A 45 15.05 -16.15 5.29
N GLY A 46 14.85 -15.76 6.55
CA GLY A 46 13.55 -15.76 7.22
C GLY A 46 12.72 -14.50 6.96
N LEU A 47 11.45 -14.57 7.34
CA LEU A 47 10.52 -13.44 7.37
C LEU A 47 10.10 -13.13 8.81
N GLU A 48 10.29 -11.88 9.23
CA GLU A 48 9.76 -11.38 10.50
C GLU A 48 8.65 -10.35 10.22
N GLU A 49 7.44 -10.57 10.73
CA GLU A 49 6.39 -9.57 10.67
C GLU A 49 6.70 -8.43 11.65
N ILE A 50 6.90 -7.22 11.12
CA ILE A 50 7.25 -6.03 11.91
C ILE A 50 6.05 -5.10 12.13
N TYR A 51 4.96 -5.30 11.37
CA TYR A 51 3.72 -4.54 11.52
C TYR A 51 2.57 -5.20 10.76
N ALA A 52 1.39 -5.18 11.36
CA ALA A 52 0.12 -5.49 10.71
C ALA A 52 -0.83 -4.29 10.87
N SER A 53 -1.41 -3.84 9.76
CA SER A 53 -2.40 -2.77 9.77
C SER A 53 -3.68 -3.21 10.49
N ARG A 54 -4.17 -2.36 11.39
CA ARG A 54 -5.40 -2.62 12.16
C ARG A 54 -6.64 -1.92 11.61
N SER A 55 -6.52 -1.19 10.50
CA SER A 55 -7.63 -0.39 9.97
C SER A 55 -8.73 -1.24 9.33
N GLY A 56 -8.42 -2.49 8.95
CA GLY A 56 -9.34 -3.37 8.23
C GLY A 56 -9.79 -2.80 6.89
N GLN A 57 -9.09 -1.78 6.37
CA GLN A 57 -9.42 -1.14 5.11
C GLN A 57 -8.66 -1.85 3.99
N ASP A 58 -9.39 -2.23 2.95
CA ASP A 58 -8.84 -2.77 1.72
C ASP A 58 -7.77 -1.84 1.15
N THR A 59 -6.53 -2.30 1.10
CA THR A 59 -5.44 -1.55 0.49
C THR A 59 -5.21 -2.01 -0.94
N CYS A 60 -4.92 -1.07 -1.83
CA CYS A 60 -4.58 -1.39 -3.22
C CYS A 60 -3.14 -1.03 -3.57
N LEU A 61 -2.54 -0.05 -2.89
CA LEU A 61 -1.13 0.29 -3.05
C LEU A 61 -0.53 0.60 -1.68
N VAL A 62 0.61 -0.03 -1.39
CA VAL A 62 1.40 0.27 -0.20
C VAL A 62 2.88 0.20 -0.55
N ASP A 63 3.62 1.28 -0.26
CA ASP A 63 5.08 1.33 -0.46
C ASP A 63 5.76 1.81 0.83
N ARG A 64 6.83 1.11 1.23
CA ARG A 64 7.62 1.42 2.43
C ARG A 64 8.90 2.12 2.01
N LEU A 65 9.24 3.22 2.68
CA LEU A 65 10.51 3.91 2.42
C LEU A 65 11.67 3.18 3.11
N PHE A 66 12.42 2.37 2.37
CA PHE A 66 13.54 1.55 2.84
C PHE A 66 13.16 0.81 4.14
N SER A 67 14.07 0.74 5.11
CA SER A 67 13.81 0.22 6.45
C SER A 67 13.28 1.27 7.44
N SER A 68 12.74 2.39 6.96
CA SER A 68 12.15 3.42 7.81
C SER A 68 10.77 3.02 8.34
N SER A 69 10.19 3.89 9.18
CA SER A 69 8.80 3.76 9.64
C SER A 69 7.77 4.49 8.77
N LEU A 70 8.21 5.11 7.66
CA LEU A 70 7.32 5.79 6.71
C LEU A 70 6.73 4.80 5.72
N VAL A 71 5.41 4.87 5.56
CA VAL A 71 4.64 4.08 4.60
C VAL A 71 3.68 5.00 3.88
N ALA A 72 3.57 4.82 2.57
CA ALA A 72 2.53 5.42 1.75
C ALA A 72 1.45 4.39 1.45
N VAL A 73 0.19 4.78 1.58
CA VAL A 73 -0.98 3.91 1.45
C VAL A 73 -2.02 4.57 0.55
N VAL A 74 -2.59 3.77 -0.35
CA VAL A 74 -3.83 4.07 -1.08
C VAL A 74 -4.81 2.92 -0.83
N THR A 75 -6.06 3.25 -0.51
CA THR A 75 -7.11 2.27 -0.24
C THR A 75 -8.05 2.10 -1.42
N VAL A 76 -8.69 0.94 -1.52
CA VAL A 76 -9.72 0.67 -2.54
C VAL A 76 -10.89 1.65 -2.41
N ALA A 77 -11.29 1.99 -1.18
CA ALA A 77 -12.36 2.93 -0.90
C ALA A 77 -12.02 4.39 -1.26
N ALA A 78 -10.73 4.75 -1.29
CA ALA A 78 -10.26 6.09 -1.60
C ALA A 78 -9.09 6.06 -2.60
N PRO A 79 -9.31 5.63 -3.85
CA PRO A 79 -8.24 5.35 -4.82
C PRO A 79 -7.51 6.61 -5.34
N ARG A 80 -8.00 7.80 -4.96
CA ARG A 80 -7.42 9.11 -5.28
C ARG A 80 -6.78 9.79 -4.07
N LYS A 81 -6.71 9.11 -2.92
CA LYS A 81 -6.12 9.64 -1.70
C LYS A 81 -4.83 8.89 -1.37
N LEU A 82 -3.73 9.65 -1.31
CA LEU A 82 -2.45 9.17 -0.82
C LEU A 82 -2.30 9.54 0.65
N ILE A 83 -2.17 8.54 1.50
CA ILE A 83 -1.92 8.72 2.94
C ILE A 83 -0.46 8.35 3.20
N VAL A 84 0.31 9.27 3.78
CA VAL A 84 1.66 8.98 4.27
C VAL A 84 1.61 8.95 5.79
N CYS A 85 2.05 7.85 6.40
CA CYS A 85 1.99 7.66 7.84
C CYS A 85 3.28 7.08 8.42
N HIS A 86 3.42 7.23 9.74
CA HIS A 86 4.48 6.60 10.52
C HIS A 86 3.93 5.37 11.24
N TYR A 87 4.08 4.17 10.67
CA TYR A 87 3.35 2.99 11.15
C TYR A 87 3.63 2.63 12.62
N LYS A 88 4.88 2.83 13.10
CA LYS A 88 5.22 2.58 14.52
C LYS A 88 4.58 3.57 15.51
N LYS A 89 4.34 4.81 15.07
CA LYS A 89 3.74 5.87 15.92
C LYS A 89 2.22 5.94 15.73
N GLY A 90 1.69 5.33 14.66
CA GLY A 90 0.28 5.39 14.32
C GLY A 90 -0.17 6.79 13.86
N THR A 91 0.76 7.65 13.45
CA THR A 91 0.45 9.04 13.07
C THR A 91 0.40 9.19 11.56
N GLU A 92 -0.70 9.77 11.06
CA GLU A 92 -0.76 10.31 9.70
C GLU A 92 0.13 11.56 9.61
N ILE A 93 0.90 11.66 8.54
CA ILE A 93 1.82 12.78 8.27
C ILE A 93 1.25 13.63 7.15
N CYS A 94 0.74 13.01 6.09
CA CYS A 94 0.15 13.71 4.95
C CYS A 94 -1.05 12.94 4.39
N ASN A 95 -1.98 13.70 3.81
CA ASN A 95 -3.17 13.20 3.13
C ASN A 95 -3.39 14.02 1.86
N TYR A 96 -2.93 13.50 0.72
CA TYR A 96 -3.04 14.20 -0.55
C TYR A 96 -4.20 13.64 -1.35
N SER A 97 -5.03 14.53 -1.88
CA SER A 97 -6.12 14.18 -2.80
C SER A 97 -5.74 14.56 -4.22
N TYR A 98 -5.95 13.65 -5.16
CA TYR A 98 -5.68 13.83 -6.57
C TYR A 98 -6.98 13.87 -7.38
N SER A 99 -6.94 14.48 -8.56
CA SER A 99 -8.08 14.52 -9.47
C SER A 99 -8.41 13.14 -10.05
N ASN A 100 -7.38 12.34 -10.35
CA ASN A 100 -7.47 11.01 -10.95
C ASN A 100 -7.06 9.89 -9.98
N THR A 101 -7.39 8.65 -10.34
CA THR A 101 -6.98 7.44 -9.61
C THR A 101 -5.47 7.30 -9.62
N ILE A 102 -4.91 7.04 -8.44
CA ILE A 102 -3.48 6.78 -8.27
C ILE A 102 -3.18 5.38 -8.80
N LEU A 103 -2.30 5.29 -9.79
CA LEU A 103 -1.95 4.01 -10.44
C LEU A 103 -0.70 3.36 -9.83
N ALA A 104 0.20 4.16 -9.26
CA ALA A 104 1.41 3.69 -8.61
C ALA A 104 1.91 4.71 -7.57
N VAL A 105 2.63 4.23 -6.56
CA VAL A 105 3.33 5.04 -5.57
C VAL A 105 4.74 4.50 -5.42
N LYS A 106 5.73 5.41 -5.42
CA LYS A 106 7.13 5.08 -5.16
C LYS A 106 7.76 6.12 -4.24
N LEU A 107 8.32 5.66 -3.13
CA LEU A 107 9.03 6.49 -2.16
C LEU A 107 10.55 6.42 -2.39
N ASN A 108 11.24 7.54 -2.14
CA ASN A 108 12.70 7.63 -2.09
C ASN A 108 13.14 8.68 -1.06
N ARG A 109 14.42 8.66 -0.66
CA ARG A 109 15.05 9.68 0.21
C ARG A 109 15.47 10.92 -0.55
N SER A 110 15.61 10.85 -1.87
CA SER A 110 15.89 12.00 -2.72
C SER A 110 14.61 12.79 -2.98
N VAL A 111 14.72 14.11 -2.92
CA VAL A 111 13.70 15.00 -3.49
C VAL A 111 13.85 14.90 -5.01
N SER A 112 13.29 13.87 -5.64
CA SER A 112 13.06 13.96 -7.08
C SER A 112 12.07 15.09 -7.28
N SER A 113 12.53 16.17 -7.91
CA SER A 113 11.79 17.40 -8.20
C SER A 113 10.61 17.22 -9.16
N GLU A 114 10.08 16.01 -9.31
CA GLU A 114 8.90 15.72 -10.12
C GLU A 114 8.08 14.63 -9.44
N LEU A 115 7.16 15.05 -8.57
CA LEU A 115 5.97 14.26 -8.27
C LEU A 115 5.07 14.29 -9.50
N ARG A 116 5.46 13.60 -10.59
CA ARG A 116 4.56 13.38 -11.73
C ARG A 116 3.61 12.26 -11.32
N ALA A 117 2.45 12.63 -10.79
CA ALA A 117 1.27 11.82 -11.02
C ALA A 117 1.09 11.82 -12.54
N SER A 118 1.26 10.66 -13.18
CA SER A 118 0.90 10.50 -14.58
C SER A 118 -0.60 10.80 -14.70
N GLU A 119 -0.93 11.95 -15.29
CA GLU A 119 -2.30 12.30 -15.69
C GLU A 119 -2.80 11.39 -16.82
#